data_AF-C0EN92-F1
#
_entry.id   AF-C0EN92-F1
#
_cell.length_a   1.000
_cell.length_b   1.000
_cell.length_c   1.000
_cell.angle_alpha   90.00
_cell.angle_beta   90.00
_cell.angle_gamma   90.00
#
_symmetry.space_group_name_H-M   'P 1'
#
loop_
_entity.id
_entity.type
_entity.pdbx_description
1 polymer ?
#
loop_
_entity_poly.entity_id
_entity_poly.type
_entity_poly.pdbx_seq_one_letter_code
_entity_poly.pdbx_strand_id
1 'polypeptide(L)'
;MEIIKDIIDWFKWFNSLGWLANIITIGIPTYGIILLLLKKPNKWILKKFRKAKLSMQYHTIFEFIQRQGLENKSYISTKELNILILDDEPQNYPIEYLRNCKYKINHRGEISLSNIDEILDFDLIILDITGIVKEDKHKGGFELLKRLRKEKPLGQAIIAASSKRFDLSVADFYEMADVKIKTPIEGIEMEEVLEQAMKLKFNVLELAKKLDHTIGLVQNIPLRDTIMNESILYLDNKGDYNFLSKKLESVFQEKQKREFMDGIKSLGEQINHD
;
A
#
# COMPACT_ATOMS: atom_id res chain seq x y z
N MET A 1 28.38 -52.04 32.65
CA MET A 1 27.87 -53.26 31.97
C MET A 1 26.40 -53.53 32.28
N GLU A 2 25.83 -52.97 33.36
CA GLU A 2 24.40 -53.11 33.73
C GLU A 2 23.43 -52.30 32.85
N ILE A 3 23.78 -51.06 32.46
CA ILE A 3 22.91 -50.20 31.62
C ILE A 3 22.62 -50.83 30.24
N ILE A 4 23.59 -51.54 29.67
CA ILE A 4 23.43 -52.20 28.37
C ILE A 4 22.50 -53.41 28.49
N LYS A 5 22.48 -54.09 29.65
CA LYS A 5 21.56 -55.18 29.94
C LYS A 5 20.13 -54.68 30.07
N ASP A 6 19.91 -53.57 30.78
CA ASP A 6 18.58 -52.98 30.94
C ASP A 6 17.98 -52.51 29.61
N ILE A 7 18.80 -51.95 28.71
CA ILE A 7 18.35 -51.55 27.37
C ILE A 7 17.98 -52.78 26.53
N ILE A 8 18.76 -53.86 26.61
CA ILE A 8 18.51 -55.10 25.87
C ILE A 8 17.26 -55.82 26.41
N ASP A 9 17.05 -55.83 27.72
CA ASP A 9 15.88 -56.46 28.36
C ASP A 9 14.60 -55.63 28.15
N TRP A 10 14.71 -54.30 28.12
CA TRP A 10 13.63 -53.41 27.68
C TRP A 10 13.23 -53.66 26.22
N PHE A 11 14.22 -53.85 25.33
CA PHE A 11 13.96 -54.16 23.91
C PHE A 11 13.32 -55.54 23.71
N LYS A 12 13.72 -56.54 24.51
CA LYS A 12 13.10 -57.88 24.50
C LYS A 12 11.68 -57.87 25.05
N TRP A 13 11.43 -57.11 26.12
CA TRP A 13 10.09 -56.91 26.66
C TRP A 13 9.18 -56.22 25.62
N PHE A 14 9.68 -55.19 24.94
CA PHE A 14 8.93 -54.48 23.90
C PHE A 14 8.63 -55.36 22.67
N ASN A 15 9.59 -56.17 22.23
CA ASN A 15 9.40 -57.14 21.15
C ASN A 15 8.48 -58.33 21.53
N SER A 16 8.35 -58.64 22.83
CA SER A 16 7.39 -59.65 23.31
C SER A 16 5.93 -59.18 23.21
N LEU A 17 5.71 -57.87 23.08
CA LEU A 17 4.41 -57.25 22.86
C LEU A 17 4.16 -57.02 21.36
N GLY A 18 4.31 -58.07 20.55
CA GLY A 18 4.27 -58.01 19.08
C GLY A 18 3.03 -57.34 18.46
N TRP A 19 1.91 -57.28 19.19
CA TRP A 19 0.70 -56.56 18.75
C TRP A 19 0.80 -55.04 18.99
N LEU A 20 1.47 -54.60 20.06
CA LEU A 20 1.72 -53.18 20.38
C LEU A 20 2.80 -52.58 19.47
N ALA A 21 3.82 -53.36 19.11
CA ALA A 21 4.82 -52.94 18.14
C ALA A 21 4.17 -52.61 16.78
N ASN A 22 3.20 -53.40 16.31
CA ASN A 22 2.47 -53.10 15.07
C ASN A 22 1.53 -51.90 15.21
N ILE A 23 0.88 -51.71 16.37
CA ILE A 23 0.03 -50.53 16.64
C ILE A 23 0.85 -49.25 16.73
N ILE A 24 2.07 -49.28 17.27
CA ILE A 24 2.93 -48.11 17.38
C ILE A 24 3.59 -47.79 16.03
N THR A 25 4.06 -48.82 15.32
CA THR A 25 4.80 -48.66 14.04
C THR A 25 3.87 -48.30 12.88
N ILE A 26 2.64 -48.82 12.86
CA ILE A 26 1.67 -48.58 11.79
C ILE A 26 0.56 -47.64 12.26
N GLY A 27 0.08 -47.79 13.50
CA GLY A 27 -1.05 -47.02 14.04
C GLY A 27 -0.73 -45.57 14.34
N ILE A 28 0.47 -45.20 14.79
CA ILE A 28 0.82 -43.78 15.02
C ILE A 28 0.89 -42.96 13.71
N PRO A 29 1.57 -43.42 12.64
CA PRO A 29 1.58 -42.67 11.39
C PRO A 29 0.21 -42.69 10.69
N THR A 30 -0.51 -43.81 10.71
CA THR A 30 -1.86 -43.89 10.09
C THR A 30 -2.89 -43.07 10.85
N TYR A 31 -2.92 -43.11 12.19
CA TYR A 31 -3.79 -42.27 13.02
C TYR A 31 -3.42 -40.79 12.91
N GLY A 32 -2.13 -40.46 12.78
CA GLY A 32 -1.66 -39.10 12.51
C GLY A 32 -2.13 -38.57 11.15
N ILE A 33 -2.03 -39.39 10.09
CA ILE A 33 -2.52 -39.05 8.75
C ILE A 33 -4.06 -38.95 8.74
N ILE A 34 -4.75 -39.88 9.40
CA ILE A 34 -6.21 -39.87 9.54
C ILE A 34 -6.70 -38.65 10.35
N LEU A 35 -6.02 -38.26 11.43
CA LEU A 35 -6.32 -37.03 12.17
C LEU A 35 -6.05 -35.77 11.32
N LEU A 36 -5.03 -35.80 10.46
CA LEU A 36 -4.67 -34.70 9.55
C LEU A 36 -5.65 -34.59 8.37
N LEU A 37 -6.28 -35.70 7.96
CA LEU A 37 -7.34 -35.77 6.96
C LEU A 37 -8.75 -35.49 7.54
N LEU A 38 -9.04 -35.95 8.76
CA LEU A 38 -10.36 -35.81 9.42
C LEU A 38 -10.54 -34.49 10.16
N LYS A 39 -9.49 -33.92 10.77
CA LYS A 39 -9.56 -32.53 11.24
C LYS A 39 -9.40 -31.65 10.02
N LYS A 40 -10.46 -30.91 9.65
CA LYS A 40 -10.41 -29.76 8.73
C LYS A 40 -9.03 -29.13 8.89
N PRO A 41 -8.13 -29.23 7.89
CA PRO A 41 -6.73 -28.88 8.06
C PRO A 41 -6.73 -27.50 8.69
N ASN A 42 -6.19 -27.45 9.92
CA ASN A 42 -6.35 -26.29 10.80
C ASN A 42 -6.00 -25.08 9.93
N LYS A 43 -6.88 -24.07 9.81
CA LYS A 43 -6.70 -22.95 8.85
C LYS A 43 -5.27 -22.38 8.87
N TRP A 44 -4.63 -22.49 10.03
CA TRP A 44 -3.21 -22.26 10.27
C TRP A 44 -2.22 -23.03 9.36
N ILE A 45 -2.35 -24.35 9.19
CA ILE A 45 -1.48 -25.19 8.34
C ILE A 45 -1.61 -24.78 6.87
N LEU A 46 -2.85 -24.60 6.39
CA LEU A 46 -3.11 -24.09 5.04
C LEU A 46 -2.53 -22.68 4.84
N LYS A 47 -2.69 -21.78 5.82
CA LYS A 47 -2.05 -20.45 5.79
C LYS A 47 -0.52 -20.56 5.72
N LYS A 48 0.09 -21.51 6.44
CA LYS A 48 1.54 -21.71 6.48
C LYS A 48 2.08 -22.26 5.15
N PHE A 49 1.39 -23.23 4.54
CA PHE A 49 1.74 -23.72 3.20
C PHE A 49 1.57 -22.66 2.12
N ARG A 50 0.52 -21.82 2.21
CA ARG A 50 0.33 -20.70 1.28
C ARG A 50 1.44 -19.66 1.40
N LYS A 51 1.82 -19.28 2.63
CA LYS A 51 2.96 -18.40 2.91
C LYS A 51 4.25 -18.95 2.29
N ALA A 52 4.54 -20.23 2.50
CA ALA A 52 5.71 -20.89 1.94
C ALA A 52 5.68 -20.94 0.40
N LYS A 53 4.51 -21.16 -0.21
CA LYS A 53 4.37 -21.17 -1.68
C LYS A 53 4.61 -19.78 -2.28
N LEU A 54 4.04 -18.72 -1.69
CA LEU A 54 4.21 -17.35 -2.16
C LEU A 54 5.66 -16.87 -2.00
N SER A 55 6.30 -17.19 -0.88
CA SER A 55 7.71 -16.86 -0.65
C SER A 55 8.68 -17.55 -1.61
N MET A 56 8.28 -18.68 -2.20
CA MET A 56 9.05 -19.37 -3.24
C MET A 56 8.74 -18.84 -4.64
N GLN A 57 7.59 -18.19 -4.83
CA GLN A 57 7.12 -17.74 -6.13
C GLN A 57 7.54 -16.29 -6.44
N TYR A 58 7.69 -15.46 -5.41
CA TYR A 58 7.99 -14.03 -5.54
C TYR A 58 9.02 -13.61 -4.48
N HIS A 59 10.03 -12.88 -4.91
CA HIS A 59 11.08 -12.35 -4.04
C HIS A 59 10.85 -10.87 -3.69
N THR A 60 10.05 -10.16 -4.50
CA THR A 60 9.72 -8.75 -4.30
C THR A 60 8.27 -8.44 -4.65
N ILE A 61 7.75 -7.32 -4.15
CA ILE A 61 6.42 -6.79 -4.51
C ILE A 61 6.40 -6.48 -6.01
N PHE A 62 7.48 -5.89 -6.55
CA PHE A 62 7.60 -5.60 -7.97
C PHE A 62 7.48 -6.87 -8.84
N GLU A 63 8.18 -7.95 -8.47
CA GLU A 63 8.10 -9.23 -9.19
C GLU A 63 6.68 -9.81 -9.14
N PHE A 64 5.99 -9.69 -8.00
CA PHE A 64 4.59 -10.09 -7.84
C PHE A 64 3.68 -9.33 -8.80
N ILE A 65 3.77 -8.00 -8.84
CA ILE A 65 2.98 -7.15 -9.73
C ILE A 65 3.19 -7.56 -11.20
N GLN A 66 4.43 -7.61 -11.66
CA GLN A 66 4.75 -7.90 -13.07
C GLN A 66 4.29 -9.29 -13.51
N ARG A 67 4.54 -10.31 -12.70
CA ARG A 67 4.19 -11.70 -13.07
C ARG A 67 2.69 -11.95 -13.08
N GLN A 68 1.93 -11.17 -12.33
CA GLN A 68 0.47 -11.22 -12.32
C GLN A 68 -0.14 -10.31 -13.41
N GLY A 69 0.67 -9.55 -14.15
CA GLY A 69 0.22 -8.60 -15.17
C GLY A 69 -0.61 -7.46 -14.58
N LEU A 70 -0.42 -7.15 -13.29
CA LEU A 70 -1.24 -6.18 -12.55
C LEU A 70 -0.93 -4.73 -12.94
N GLU A 71 0.21 -4.48 -13.57
CA GLU A 71 0.54 -3.19 -14.18
C GLU A 71 -0.44 -2.76 -15.28
N ASN A 72 -1.14 -3.73 -15.90
CA ASN A 72 -2.16 -3.44 -16.92
C ASN A 72 -3.56 -3.35 -16.33
N LYS A 73 -3.78 -3.88 -15.11
CA LYS A 73 -5.03 -3.76 -14.36
C LYS A 73 -5.10 -2.49 -13.52
N SER A 74 -3.96 -1.83 -13.28
CA SER A 74 -3.85 -0.67 -12.39
C SER A 74 -4.43 0.63 -12.93
N TYR A 75 -5.27 0.60 -13.96
CA TYR A 75 -5.97 1.79 -14.42
C TYR A 75 -7.13 2.04 -13.45
N ILE A 76 -6.85 2.63 -12.29
CA ILE A 76 -7.89 3.37 -11.57
C ILE A 76 -8.40 4.40 -12.56
N SER A 77 -9.70 4.47 -12.82
CA SER A 77 -10.22 5.51 -13.69
C SER A 77 -10.00 6.85 -13.00
N THR A 78 -9.52 7.87 -13.72
CA THR A 78 -9.47 9.25 -13.17
C THR A 78 -10.83 9.71 -12.64
N LYS A 79 -11.93 9.11 -13.11
CA LYS A 79 -13.30 9.37 -12.67
C LYS A 79 -13.64 8.79 -11.29
N GLU A 80 -12.90 7.80 -10.82
CA GLU A 80 -13.10 7.17 -9.51
C GLU A 80 -12.42 7.95 -8.39
N LEU A 81 -11.42 8.77 -8.74
CA LEU A 81 -10.65 9.60 -7.82
C LEU A 81 -11.50 10.71 -7.21
N ASN A 82 -11.38 10.91 -5.90
CA ASN A 82 -11.90 12.10 -5.23
C ASN A 82 -10.95 13.26 -5.49
N ILE A 83 -11.44 14.27 -6.21
CA ILE A 83 -10.64 15.43 -6.64
C ILE A 83 -11.08 16.66 -5.86
N LEU A 84 -10.13 17.36 -5.24
CA LEU A 84 -10.35 18.66 -4.60
C LEU A 84 -9.75 19.76 -5.45
N ILE A 85 -10.54 20.80 -5.73
CA ILE A 85 -10.06 22.10 -6.21
C ILE A 85 -10.09 23.05 -5.04
N LEU A 86 -8.92 23.52 -4.61
CA LEU A 86 -8.76 24.53 -3.59
C LEU A 86 -8.26 25.81 -4.24
N ASP A 87 -9.19 26.72 -4.52
CA ASP A 87 -8.95 27.98 -5.24
C ASP A 87 -10.13 28.94 -4.95
N ASP A 88 -9.84 30.21 -4.65
CA ASP A 88 -10.85 31.24 -4.38
C ASP A 88 -11.55 31.75 -5.65
N GLU A 89 -11.05 31.39 -6.84
CA GLU A 89 -11.59 31.72 -8.15
C GLU A 89 -12.09 30.46 -8.92
N PRO A 90 -13.21 29.83 -8.51
CA PRO A 90 -13.71 28.59 -9.14
C PRO A 90 -14.02 28.71 -10.63
N GLN A 91 -14.30 29.93 -11.13
CA GLN A 91 -14.56 30.21 -12.54
C GLN A 91 -13.37 29.91 -13.46
N ASN A 92 -12.16 29.77 -12.90
CA ASN A 92 -10.95 29.42 -13.64
C ASN A 92 -10.89 27.94 -14.03
N TYR A 93 -11.83 27.11 -13.53
CA TYR A 93 -11.85 25.67 -13.73
C TYR A 93 -13.16 25.21 -14.38
N PRO A 94 -13.11 24.17 -15.23
CA PRO A 94 -14.28 23.62 -15.91
C PRO A 94 -15.08 22.67 -15.01
N ILE A 95 -15.48 23.11 -13.80
CA ILE A 95 -16.06 22.24 -12.74
C ILE A 95 -17.33 21.53 -13.22
N GLU A 96 -18.26 22.26 -13.84
CA GLU A 96 -19.54 21.69 -14.30
C GLU A 96 -19.32 20.67 -15.41
N TYR A 97 -18.43 20.99 -16.36
CA TYR A 97 -18.03 20.08 -17.43
C TYR A 97 -17.46 18.76 -16.86
N LEU A 98 -16.52 18.84 -15.91
CA LEU A 98 -15.93 17.66 -15.28
C LEU A 98 -16.99 16.82 -14.53
N ARG A 99 -17.89 17.46 -13.79
CA ARG A 99 -19.00 16.75 -13.12
C ARG A 99 -19.92 16.05 -14.12
N ASN A 100 -20.20 16.67 -15.26
CA ASN A 100 -20.97 16.05 -16.35
C ASN A 100 -20.24 14.84 -16.96
N CYS A 101 -18.91 14.91 -17.06
CA CYS A 101 -18.04 13.80 -17.45
C CYS A 101 -17.88 12.70 -16.37
N LYS A 102 -18.59 12.83 -15.24
CA LYS A 102 -18.64 11.90 -14.08
C LYS A 102 -17.41 11.92 -13.17
N TYR A 103 -16.62 12.98 -13.18
CA TYR A 103 -15.56 13.17 -12.19
C TYR A 103 -16.13 13.56 -10.82
N LYS A 104 -15.53 13.05 -9.73
CA LYS A 104 -15.89 13.40 -8.34
C LYS A 104 -15.17 14.68 -7.91
N ILE A 105 -15.65 15.83 -8.40
CA ILE A 105 -15.06 17.15 -8.11
C ILE A 105 -15.69 17.81 -6.89
N ASN A 106 -14.88 18.01 -5.85
CA ASN A 106 -15.17 18.92 -4.74
C ASN A 106 -14.41 20.24 -4.94
N HIS A 107 -15.04 21.34 -4.56
CA HIS A 107 -14.43 22.67 -4.57
C HIS A 107 -14.50 23.29 -3.18
N ARG A 108 -13.42 23.97 -2.79
CA ARG A 108 -13.35 24.82 -1.61
C ARG A 108 -12.59 26.09 -1.98
N GLY A 109 -13.07 27.25 -1.52
CA GLY A 109 -12.37 28.53 -1.76
C GLY A 109 -11.13 28.70 -0.88
N GLU A 110 -11.23 28.25 0.37
CA GLU A 110 -10.20 28.44 1.38
C GLU A 110 -10.23 27.32 2.43
N ILE A 111 -9.09 27.11 3.09
CA ILE A 111 -8.95 26.19 4.21
C ILE A 111 -8.11 26.82 5.32
N SER A 112 -8.36 26.41 6.57
CA SER A 112 -7.46 26.69 7.68
C SER A 112 -6.36 25.63 7.70
N LEU A 113 -5.11 26.02 7.97
CA LEU A 113 -4.02 25.07 8.17
C LEU A 113 -4.27 24.10 9.34
N SER A 114 -5.16 24.45 10.27
CA SER A 114 -5.57 23.56 11.37
C SER A 114 -6.51 22.43 10.93
N ASN A 115 -7.11 22.55 9.74
CA ASN A 115 -8.07 21.60 9.18
C ASN A 115 -7.48 20.79 8.01
N ILE A 116 -6.15 20.67 7.92
CA ILE A 116 -5.49 19.95 6.84
C ILE A 116 -5.94 18.48 6.74
N ASP A 117 -6.25 17.86 7.88
CA ASP A 117 -6.72 16.47 7.95
C ASP A 117 -7.97 16.23 7.09
N GLU A 118 -8.83 17.25 6.92
CA GLU A 118 -10.05 17.14 6.11
C GLU A 118 -9.79 16.96 4.62
N ILE A 119 -8.57 17.28 4.14
CA ILE A 119 -8.21 17.20 2.73
C ILE A 119 -7.21 16.08 2.43
N LEU A 120 -6.72 15.36 3.45
CA LEU A 120 -5.81 14.23 3.28
C LEU A 120 -6.47 13.04 2.57
N ASP A 121 -7.79 12.89 2.70
CA ASP A 121 -8.54 11.79 2.09
C ASP A 121 -8.76 11.95 0.58
N PHE A 122 -8.41 13.11 0.00
CA PHE A 122 -8.47 13.29 -1.43
C PHE A 122 -7.31 12.57 -2.15
N ASP A 123 -7.64 12.02 -3.31
CA ASP A 123 -6.68 11.31 -4.17
C ASP A 123 -5.90 12.29 -5.03
N LEU A 124 -6.55 13.39 -5.46
CA LEU A 124 -5.94 14.45 -6.23
C LEU A 124 -6.39 15.81 -5.69
N ILE A 125 -5.42 16.70 -5.49
CA ILE A 125 -5.66 18.07 -5.02
C ILE A 125 -5.08 19.06 -6.02
N ILE A 126 -5.88 20.03 -6.41
CA ILE A 126 -5.47 21.18 -7.22
C ILE A 126 -5.40 22.37 -6.28
N LEU A 127 -4.23 22.99 -6.19
CA LEU A 127 -3.95 24.08 -5.27
C LEU A 127 -3.61 25.33 -6.06
N ASP A 128 -4.34 26.43 -5.81
CA ASP A 128 -3.76 27.74 -6.08
C ASP A 128 -2.62 28.02 -5.09
N ILE A 129 -1.70 28.89 -5.50
CA ILE A 129 -0.57 29.33 -4.67
C ILE A 129 -1.05 30.32 -3.61
N THR A 130 -2.01 31.17 -3.97
CA THR A 130 -2.46 32.31 -3.18
C THR A 130 -3.93 32.16 -2.82
N GLY A 131 -4.45 33.00 -1.91
CA GLY A 131 -5.89 33.08 -1.61
C GLY A 131 -6.49 31.91 -0.81
N ILE A 132 -5.87 30.72 -0.86
CA ILE A 132 -6.47 29.47 -0.39
C ILE A 132 -6.31 29.15 1.10
N VAL A 133 -5.42 29.84 1.80
CA VAL A 133 -5.19 29.62 3.23
C VAL A 133 -5.67 30.81 4.04
N LYS A 134 -6.52 30.56 5.05
CA LYS A 134 -7.14 31.60 5.88
C LYS A 134 -6.12 32.41 6.67
N GLU A 135 -5.11 31.74 7.21
CA GLU A 135 -4.09 32.36 8.06
C GLU A 135 -3.07 33.18 7.27
N ASP A 136 -2.80 32.81 6.02
CA ASP A 136 -1.84 33.48 5.15
C ASP A 136 -2.27 33.37 3.68
N LYS A 137 -2.92 34.43 3.19
CA LYS A 137 -3.43 34.52 1.81
C LYS A 137 -2.33 34.68 0.76
N HIS A 138 -1.09 34.98 1.15
CA HIS A 138 0.00 35.25 0.21
C HIS A 138 0.97 34.08 0.07
N LYS A 139 1.31 33.40 1.17
CA LYS A 139 2.28 32.29 1.16
C LYS A 139 1.72 30.98 1.73
N GLY A 140 0.51 31.00 2.27
CA GLY A 140 -0.06 29.84 2.94
C GLY A 140 -0.22 28.61 2.02
N GLY A 141 -0.43 28.79 0.72
CA GLY A 141 -0.51 27.68 -0.23
C GLY A 141 0.78 26.84 -0.28
N PHE A 142 1.95 27.49 -0.19
CA PHE A 142 3.24 26.79 -0.13
C PHE A 142 3.40 25.97 1.15
N GLU A 143 3.07 26.57 2.29
CA GLU A 143 3.11 25.86 3.57
C GLU A 143 2.12 24.69 3.61
N LEU A 144 0.94 24.86 3.00
CA LEU A 144 -0.05 23.78 2.85
C LEU A 144 0.50 22.62 2.04
N LEU A 145 1.07 22.88 0.85
CA LEU A 145 1.68 21.85 0.01
C LEU A 145 2.77 21.09 0.76
N LYS A 146 3.64 21.81 1.49
CA LYS A 146 4.71 21.20 2.28
C LYS A 146 4.17 20.26 3.36
N ARG A 147 3.08 20.62 4.03
CA ARG A 147 2.44 19.77 5.04
C ARG A 147 1.75 18.56 4.42
N LEU A 148 1.01 18.75 3.32
CA LEU A 148 0.39 17.65 2.57
C LEU A 148 1.45 16.62 2.14
N ARG A 149 2.58 17.08 1.62
CA ARG A 149 3.70 16.20 1.23
C ARG A 149 4.37 15.49 2.41
N LYS A 150 4.37 16.11 3.58
CA LYS A 150 4.89 15.50 4.80
C LYS A 150 3.94 14.44 5.37
N GLU A 151 2.63 14.66 5.25
CA GLU A 151 1.59 13.83 5.86
C GLU A 151 1.17 12.66 4.95
N LYS A 152 1.04 12.90 3.64
CA LYS A 152 0.67 11.89 2.64
C LYS A 152 1.62 11.96 1.42
N PRO A 153 2.85 11.44 1.53
CA PRO A 153 3.83 11.49 0.44
C PRO A 153 3.50 10.57 -0.75
N LEU A 154 2.64 9.56 -0.54
CA LEU A 154 2.26 8.56 -1.54
C LEU A 154 0.73 8.47 -1.65
N GLY A 155 0.23 8.09 -2.82
CA GLY A 155 -1.22 7.92 -3.05
C GLY A 155 -2.01 9.23 -3.09
N GLN A 156 -1.33 10.38 -3.27
CA GLN A 156 -1.97 11.67 -3.50
C GLN A 156 -1.23 12.47 -4.57
N ALA A 157 -1.95 12.81 -5.64
CA ALA A 157 -1.47 13.72 -6.66
C ALA A 157 -1.76 15.17 -6.25
N ILE A 158 -0.78 16.06 -6.43
CA ILE A 158 -0.99 17.50 -6.23
C ILE A 158 -0.62 18.25 -7.49
N ILE A 159 -1.59 19.04 -7.97
CA ILE A 159 -1.47 19.91 -9.12
C ILE A 159 -1.35 21.35 -8.62
N ALA A 160 -0.27 22.02 -8.99
CA ALA A 160 -0.09 23.44 -8.75
C ALA A 160 -0.77 24.24 -9.86
N ALA A 161 -1.72 25.11 -9.50
CA ALA A 161 -2.38 26.04 -10.41
C ALA A 161 -1.86 27.46 -10.22
N SER A 162 -1.81 28.24 -11.30
CA SER A 162 -1.45 29.66 -11.25
C SER A 162 -1.99 30.42 -12.45
N SER A 163 -2.54 31.60 -12.19
CA SER A 163 -2.97 32.57 -13.21
C SER A 163 -1.83 33.49 -13.67
N LYS A 164 -0.78 33.65 -12.85
CA LYS A 164 0.36 34.55 -13.12
C LYS A 164 1.47 33.84 -13.91
N ARG A 165 2.22 34.62 -14.70
CA ARG A 165 3.49 34.16 -15.28
C ARG A 165 4.43 33.79 -14.14
N PHE A 166 4.94 32.56 -14.17
CA PHE A 166 5.85 31.95 -13.19
C PHE A 166 6.85 32.98 -12.61
N ASP A 167 6.59 33.42 -11.38
CA ASP A 167 7.55 34.21 -10.61
C ASP A 167 8.60 33.24 -10.03
N LEU A 168 9.87 33.64 -10.01
CA LEU A 168 10.95 32.84 -9.45
C LEU A 168 10.74 32.56 -7.95
N SER A 169 9.96 33.40 -7.27
CA SER A 169 9.58 33.26 -5.86
C SER A 169 8.73 32.02 -5.54
N VAL A 170 8.16 31.37 -6.56
CA VAL A 170 7.30 30.16 -6.45
C VAL A 170 7.93 28.92 -7.09
N ALA A 171 9.21 28.98 -7.48
CA ALA A 171 9.92 27.84 -8.08
C ALA A 171 9.88 26.58 -7.17
N ASP A 172 10.17 26.76 -5.87
CA ASP A 172 10.17 25.67 -4.89
C ASP A 172 8.78 25.03 -4.73
N PHE A 173 7.69 25.80 -4.95
CA PHE A 173 6.32 25.28 -4.91
C PHE A 173 6.08 24.30 -6.05
N TYR A 174 6.47 24.70 -7.26
CA TYR A 174 6.29 23.88 -8.45
C TYR A 174 7.15 22.63 -8.46
N GLU A 175 8.31 22.64 -7.79
CA GLU A 175 9.16 21.45 -7.64
C GLU A 175 8.53 20.40 -6.72
N MET A 176 7.73 20.81 -5.72
CA MET A 176 7.04 19.89 -4.81
C MET A 176 5.71 19.35 -5.35
N ALA A 177 5.13 20.04 -6.34
CA ALA A 177 3.92 19.60 -7.04
C ALA A 177 4.25 18.53 -8.10
N ASP A 178 3.27 17.72 -8.47
CA ASP A 178 3.47 16.64 -9.45
C ASP A 178 3.24 17.12 -10.87
N VAL A 179 2.26 18.01 -11.02
CA VAL A 179 1.89 18.64 -12.27
C VAL A 179 1.67 20.13 -12.00
N LYS A 180 1.93 20.94 -13.01
CA LYS A 180 1.69 22.39 -12.98
C LYS A 180 0.76 22.76 -14.12
N ILE A 181 -0.23 23.59 -13.84
CA ILE A 181 -1.17 24.10 -14.83
C ILE A 181 -1.22 25.61 -14.79
N LYS A 182 -1.63 26.18 -15.93
CA LYS A 182 -1.96 27.59 -16.04
C LYS A 182 -3.48 27.74 -16.02
N THR A 183 -3.97 28.71 -15.26
CA THR A 183 -5.40 29.06 -15.23
C THR A 183 -5.68 30.36 -16.01
N PRO A 184 -6.90 30.54 -16.56
CA PRO A 184 -7.99 29.56 -16.64
C PRO A 184 -7.65 28.39 -17.58
N ILE A 185 -8.27 27.23 -17.35
CA ILE A 185 -8.04 25.99 -18.11
C ILE A 185 -9.35 25.47 -18.71
N GLU A 186 -9.28 24.93 -19.93
CA GLU A 186 -10.45 24.38 -20.63
C GLU A 186 -10.75 22.92 -20.21
N GLY A 187 -11.98 22.47 -20.44
CA GLY A 187 -12.46 21.13 -20.06
C GLY A 187 -11.58 19.98 -20.54
N ILE A 188 -11.26 19.96 -21.85
CA ILE A 188 -10.47 18.89 -22.47
C ILE A 188 -9.02 18.91 -21.94
N GLU A 189 -8.41 20.09 -21.88
CA GLU A 189 -7.05 20.25 -21.35
C GLU A 189 -6.97 19.78 -19.89
N MET A 190 -8.00 20.08 -19.10
CA MET A 190 -8.08 19.67 -17.71
C MET A 190 -8.21 18.14 -17.55
N GLU A 191 -8.93 17.44 -18.45
CA GLU A 191 -8.97 15.98 -18.45
C GLU A 191 -7.58 15.37 -18.74
N GLU A 192 -6.85 15.91 -19.70
CA GLU A 192 -5.49 15.46 -20.03
C GLU A 192 -4.53 15.63 -18.84
N VAL A 193 -4.61 16.76 -18.15
CA VAL A 193 -3.83 17.03 -16.94
C VAL A 193 -4.17 16.03 -15.83
N LEU A 194 -5.45 15.75 -15.60
CA LEU A 194 -5.87 14.78 -14.58
C LEU A 194 -5.32 13.38 -14.90
N GLU A 195 -5.37 12.96 -16.16
CA GLU A 195 -4.76 11.70 -16.58
C GLU A 195 -3.24 11.68 -16.39
N GLN A 196 -2.56 12.78 -16.71
CA GLN A 196 -1.12 12.90 -16.51
C GLN A 196 -0.75 12.79 -15.02
N ALA A 197 -1.43 13.55 -14.16
CA ALA A 197 -1.22 13.53 -12.73
C ALA A 197 -1.46 12.13 -12.15
N MET A 198 -2.49 11.45 -12.65
CA MET A 198 -2.78 10.07 -12.28
C MET A 198 -1.64 9.12 -12.68
N LYS A 199 -1.20 9.16 -13.93
CA LYS A 199 -0.11 8.29 -14.43
C LYS A 199 1.19 8.46 -13.66
N LEU A 200 1.48 9.67 -13.18
CA LEU A 200 2.69 9.96 -12.41
C LEU A 200 2.64 9.41 -10.97
N LYS A 201 1.48 9.43 -10.31
CA LYS A 201 1.36 9.07 -8.89
C LYS A 201 0.79 7.71 -8.58
N PHE A 202 -0.03 7.18 -9.48
CA PHE A 202 -0.66 5.88 -9.34
C PHE A 202 0.02 4.85 -10.25
N ASN A 203 1.33 5.02 -10.47
CA ASN A 203 2.15 4.03 -11.15
C ASN A 203 2.50 2.90 -10.17
N VAL A 204 1.73 1.81 -10.29
CA VAL A 204 1.85 0.60 -9.49
C VAL A 204 3.26 0.00 -9.47
N LEU A 205 4.01 0.06 -10.59
CA LEU A 205 5.37 -0.47 -10.66
C LEU A 205 6.37 0.39 -9.88
N GLU A 206 6.27 1.71 -10.01
CA GLU A 206 7.14 2.62 -9.26
C GLU A 206 6.84 2.60 -7.76
N LEU A 207 5.56 2.47 -7.39
CA LEU A 207 5.16 2.30 -5.99
C LEU A 207 5.69 0.98 -5.42
N ALA A 208 5.57 -0.12 -6.17
CA ALA A 208 6.12 -1.42 -5.79
C ALA A 208 7.64 -1.37 -5.56
N LYS A 209 8.40 -0.72 -6.47
CA LYS A 209 9.85 -0.53 -6.30
C LYS A 209 10.21 0.26 -5.04
N LYS A 210 9.46 1.31 -4.73
CA LYS A 210 9.68 2.11 -3.51
C LYS A 210 9.45 1.27 -2.26
N LEU A 211 8.37 0.49 -2.22
CA LEU A 211 8.07 -0.40 -1.10
C LEU A 211 9.16 -1.49 -0.96
N ASP A 212 9.60 -2.08 -2.08
CA ASP A 212 10.71 -3.04 -2.09
C ASP A 212 12.00 -2.43 -1.54
N HIS A 213 12.32 -1.19 -1.92
CA HIS A 213 13.46 -0.46 -1.39
C HIS A 213 13.36 -0.27 0.12
N THR A 214 12.19 0.17 0.62
CA THR A 214 11.95 0.34 2.06
C THR A 214 12.11 -0.96 2.84
N ILE A 215 11.59 -2.08 2.33
CA ILE A 215 11.79 -3.41 2.91
C ILE A 215 13.27 -3.80 2.87
N GLY A 216 13.97 -3.45 1.80
CA GLY A 216 15.41 -3.71 1.63
C GLY A 216 16.29 -3.07 2.70
N LEU A 217 15.84 -2.01 3.36
CA LEU A 217 16.55 -1.36 4.47
C LEU A 217 16.55 -2.19 5.77
N VAL A 218 15.71 -3.22 5.86
CA VAL A 218 15.61 -4.10 7.05
C VAL A 218 16.78 -5.06 7.09
N GLN A 219 17.68 -4.88 8.06
CA GLN A 219 18.89 -5.70 8.21
C GLN A 219 18.60 -7.15 8.63
N ASN A 220 17.54 -7.37 9.43
CA ASN A 220 17.17 -8.70 9.89
C ASN A 220 16.48 -9.48 8.75
N ILE A 221 17.22 -10.39 8.11
CA ILE A 221 16.77 -11.15 6.94
C ILE A 221 15.47 -11.93 7.19
N PRO A 222 15.34 -12.77 8.25
CA PRO A 222 14.07 -13.45 8.53
C PRO A 222 12.86 -12.52 8.67
N LEU A 223 13.07 -11.36 9.29
CA LEU A 223 12.00 -10.38 9.49
C LEU A 223 11.66 -9.63 8.20
N ARG A 224 12.68 -9.27 7.40
CA ARG A 224 12.51 -8.70 6.06
C ARG A 224 11.68 -9.62 5.17
N ASP A 225 12.03 -10.90 5.11
CA ASP A 225 11.32 -11.88 4.29
C ASP A 225 9.89 -12.09 4.81
N THR A 226 9.68 -12.01 6.13
CA THR A 226 8.34 -12.02 6.72
C THR A 226 7.53 -10.80 6.25
N ILE A 227 8.07 -9.59 6.34
CA ILE A 227 7.40 -8.36 5.92
C ILE A 227 7.07 -8.41 4.42
N MET A 228 8.01 -8.87 3.59
CA MET A 228 7.80 -9.05 2.15
C MET A 228 6.62 -9.99 1.87
N ASN A 229 6.61 -11.17 2.51
CA ASN A 229 5.56 -12.17 2.31
C ASN A 229 4.18 -11.69 2.80
N GLU A 230 4.11 -11.02 3.95
CA GLU A 230 2.84 -10.46 4.43
C GLU A 230 2.34 -9.33 3.52
N SER A 231 3.25 -8.52 2.95
CA SER A 231 2.89 -7.46 2.01
C SER A 231 2.27 -8.04 0.74
N ILE A 232 2.92 -9.04 0.12
CA ILE A 232 2.39 -9.74 -1.05
C ILE A 232 1.06 -10.43 -0.72
N LEU A 233 0.94 -11.06 0.44
CA LEU A 233 -0.32 -11.67 0.87
C LEU A 233 -1.45 -10.65 1.00
N TYR A 234 -1.17 -9.48 1.56
CA TYR A 234 -2.14 -8.40 1.67
C TYR A 234 -2.61 -7.96 0.28
N LEU A 235 -1.66 -7.73 -0.64
CA LEU A 235 -1.94 -7.36 -2.03
C LEU A 235 -2.76 -8.41 -2.79
N ASP A 236 -2.58 -9.70 -2.48
CA ASP A 236 -3.35 -10.83 -3.03
C ASP A 236 -4.67 -11.09 -2.27
N ASN A 237 -5.19 -10.10 -1.51
CA ASN A 237 -6.43 -10.17 -0.71
C ASN A 237 -6.51 -11.36 0.27
N LYS A 238 -5.36 -11.89 0.68
CA LYS A 238 -5.24 -13.08 1.56
C LYS A 238 -4.50 -12.79 2.87
N GLY A 239 -3.94 -11.60 2.99
CA GLY A 239 -3.18 -11.10 4.14
C GLY A 239 -4.05 -10.37 5.16
N ASP A 240 -3.45 -10.10 6.31
CA ASP A 240 -4.08 -9.34 7.40
C ASP A 240 -3.31 -8.03 7.58
N TYR A 241 -3.98 -6.91 7.28
CA TYR A 241 -3.41 -5.56 7.36
C TYR A 241 -2.90 -5.22 8.77
N ASN A 242 -3.64 -5.62 9.81
CA ASN A 242 -3.25 -5.37 11.20
C ASN A 242 -2.03 -6.19 11.58
N PHE A 243 -1.92 -7.42 11.06
CA PHE A 243 -0.75 -8.26 11.28
C PHE A 243 0.51 -7.66 10.63
N LEU A 244 0.42 -7.17 9.40
CA LEU A 244 1.52 -6.49 8.71
C LEU A 244 1.96 -5.24 9.48
N SER A 245 1.01 -4.39 9.86
CA SER A 245 1.26 -3.17 10.66
C SER A 245 2.03 -3.48 11.95
N LYS A 246 1.62 -4.53 12.69
CA LYS A 246 2.29 -4.97 13.92
C LYS A 246 3.71 -5.47 13.69
N LYS A 247 4.02 -6.07 12.53
CA LYS A 247 5.38 -6.50 12.21
C LYS A 247 6.30 -5.31 11.93
N LEU A 248 5.77 -4.28 11.30
CA LEU A 248 6.52 -3.07 10.97
C LEU A 248 6.88 -2.22 12.21
N GLU A 249 6.06 -2.25 13.27
CA GLU A 249 6.35 -1.59 14.57
C GLU A 249 7.70 -2.02 15.16
N SER A 250 8.11 -3.25 14.91
CA SER A 250 9.37 -3.78 15.44
C SER A 250 10.62 -3.34 14.67
N VAL A 251 10.45 -2.60 13.56
CA VAL A 251 11.53 -2.33 12.60
C VAL A 251 11.59 -0.88 12.16
N PHE A 252 10.43 -0.27 11.93
CA PHE A 252 10.33 1.08 11.39
C PHE A 252 9.94 2.08 12.46
N GLN A 253 10.48 3.29 12.32
CA GLN A 253 9.96 4.43 13.07
C GLN A 253 8.51 4.71 12.65
N GLU A 254 7.71 5.31 13.54
CA GLU A 254 6.28 5.58 13.28
C GLU A 254 6.02 6.27 11.95
N LYS A 255 6.86 7.23 11.56
CA LYS A 255 6.75 7.89 10.26
C LYS A 255 6.95 6.93 9.08
N GLN A 256 8.04 6.15 9.10
CA GLN A 256 8.36 5.17 8.04
C GLN A 256 7.30 4.07 7.96
N LYS A 257 6.81 3.60 9.11
CA LYS A 257 5.70 2.65 9.21
C LYS A 257 4.47 3.22 8.52
N ARG A 258 4.07 4.46 8.84
CA ARG A 258 2.91 5.11 8.21
C ARG A 258 3.07 5.21 6.69
N GLU A 259 4.19 5.75 6.22
CA GLU A 259 4.47 5.88 4.78
C GLU A 259 4.42 4.54 4.05
N PHE A 260 4.97 3.48 4.65
CA PHE A 260 4.91 2.14 4.10
C PHE A 260 3.48 1.59 4.07
N MET A 261 2.72 1.77 5.16
CA MET A 261 1.35 1.27 5.28
C MET A 261 0.37 2.01 4.35
N ASP A 262 0.58 3.30 4.13
CA ASP A 262 -0.20 4.09 3.16
C ASP A 262 0.15 3.67 1.73
N GLY A 263 1.44 3.45 1.46
CA GLY A 263 1.91 2.96 0.16
C GLY A 263 1.37 1.57 -0.18
N ILE A 264 1.42 0.61 0.75
CA ILE A 264 0.91 -0.76 0.49
C ILE A 264 -0.62 -0.77 0.35
N LYS A 265 -1.33 0.07 1.11
CA LYS A 265 -2.78 0.24 1.00
C LYS A 265 -3.15 0.80 -0.37
N SER A 266 -2.51 1.91 -0.76
CA SER A 266 -2.74 2.54 -2.08
C SER A 266 -2.41 1.59 -3.23
N LEU A 267 -1.33 0.81 -3.12
CA LEU A 267 -1.00 -0.23 -4.10
C LEU A 267 -2.08 -1.32 -4.15
N GLY A 268 -2.58 -1.77 -3.00
CA GLY A 268 -3.66 -2.75 -2.91
C GLY A 268 -4.96 -2.25 -3.53
N GLU A 269 -5.32 -0.98 -3.29
CA GLU A 269 -6.48 -0.32 -3.89
C GLU A 269 -6.34 -0.21 -5.42
N GLN A 270 -5.13 0.09 -5.93
CA GLN A 270 -4.85 0.19 -7.36
C GLN A 270 -4.95 -1.14 -8.11
N ILE A 271 -4.56 -2.26 -7.50
CA ILE A 271 -4.48 -3.57 -8.20
C ILE A 271 -5.71 -4.45 -8.00
N ASN A 272 -6.51 -4.18 -6.96
CA ASN A 272 -7.71 -4.94 -6.62
C ASN A 272 -9.00 -4.15 -6.86
N HIS A 273 -8.93 -3.07 -7.65
CA HIS A 273 -10.13 -2.39 -8.13
C HIS A 273 -10.81 -3.30 -9.16
N ASP A 274 -12.00 -3.81 -8.82
CA ASP A 274 -12.91 -4.51 -9.74
C ASP A 274 -13.87 -3.51 -10.40
#